data_AF-A0A7S1SZB5-F1
#
_entry.id   AF-A0A7S1SZB5-F1
#
_cell.length_a   1.000
_cell.length_b   1.000
_cell.length_c   1.000
_cell.angle_alpha   90.00
_cell.angle_beta   90.00
_cell.angle_gamma   90.00
#
_symmetry.space_group_name_H-M   'P 1'
#
loop_
_entity.id
_entity.type
_entity.pdbx_description
1 polymer ?
#
loop_
_entity_poly.entity_id
_entity_poly.type
_entity_poly.pdbx_seq_one_letter_code
_entity_poly.pdbx_strand_id
1 'polypeptide(L)'
;QRPDITTYWLSQGVQNRAYKMLAAFRNAARKVKNTEYTGGDSPSSGLIALNYLLQVCDRVAVYGLSSERSSSDESSTWPYHYFAFKQFPMLHLDSVQLRAHPHHSFEAEGDLIRLLSKGKRVKYCTDPMIPANKLRRCGWAEPMSTSSFGSSKRKGAA
;
A
#
# COMPACT_ATOMS: atom_id res chain seq x y z
N GLN A 1 -0.86 25.47 14.28
CA GLN A 1 -0.85 25.02 12.87
C GLN A 1 0.48 25.41 12.24
N ARG A 2 1.07 24.54 11.44
CA ARG A 2 2.34 24.78 10.73
C ARG A 2 2.00 25.34 9.33
N PRO A 3 2.38 26.58 8.99
CA PRO A 3 1.97 27.23 7.73
C PRO A 3 2.62 26.59 6.48
N ASP A 4 3.67 25.80 6.67
CA ASP A 4 4.36 25.01 5.64
C ASP A 4 3.71 23.65 5.35
N ILE A 5 2.64 23.29 6.08
CA ILE A 5 1.93 22.02 5.92
C ILE A 5 0.52 22.31 5.40
N THR A 6 0.21 21.79 4.22
CA THR A 6 -1.16 21.80 3.69
C THR A 6 -1.85 20.47 4.01
N THR A 7 -3.01 20.53 4.66
CA THR A 7 -3.82 19.36 4.96
C THR A 7 -5.00 19.26 4.01
N TYR A 8 -5.33 18.03 3.60
CA TYR A 8 -6.44 17.75 2.71
C TYR A 8 -7.41 16.74 3.36
N TRP A 9 -8.69 16.92 3.09
CA TRP A 9 -9.72 15.96 3.44
C TRP A 9 -9.95 15.01 2.28
N LEU A 10 -9.83 13.71 2.53
CA LEU A 10 -10.15 12.72 1.51
C LEU A 10 -11.66 12.62 1.34
N SER A 11 -12.13 12.78 0.10
CA SER A 11 -13.56 12.64 -0.24
C SER A 11 -14.10 11.29 0.23
N GLN A 12 -15.28 11.31 0.86
CA GLN A 12 -16.03 10.11 1.25
C GLN A 12 -16.26 9.15 0.07
N GLY A 13 -16.39 9.68 -1.15
CA GLY A 13 -16.56 8.87 -2.36
C GLY A 13 -15.37 7.93 -2.61
N VAL A 14 -14.14 8.35 -2.28
CA VAL A 14 -12.94 7.52 -2.42
C VAL A 14 -12.96 6.38 -1.38
N GLN A 15 -13.34 6.69 -0.14
CA GLN A 15 -13.44 5.70 0.93
C GLN A 15 -14.52 4.65 0.61
N ASN A 16 -15.70 5.11 0.17
CA ASN A 16 -16.82 4.23 -0.20
C ASN A 16 -16.49 3.32 -1.38
N ARG A 17 -15.68 3.77 -2.34
CA ARG A 17 -15.21 2.92 -3.45
C ARG A 17 -14.28 1.81 -2.95
N ALA A 18 -13.36 2.11 -2.03
CA ALA A 18 -12.49 1.10 -1.43
C ALA A 18 -13.31 0.05 -0.65
N TYR A 19 -14.31 0.49 0.11
CA TYR A 19 -15.24 -0.40 0.82
C TYR A 19 -15.98 -1.34 -0.15
N LYS A 20 -16.59 -0.78 -1.19
CA LYS A 20 -17.30 -1.57 -2.22
C LYS A 20 -16.38 -2.55 -2.94
N MET A 21 -15.14 -2.15 -3.22
CA MET A 21 -14.15 -3.01 -3.87
C MET A 21 -13.80 -4.21 -2.99
N LEU A 22 -13.53 -3.99 -1.70
CA LEU A 22 -13.24 -5.07 -0.75
C LEU A 22 -14.44 -6.00 -0.55
N ALA A 23 -15.63 -5.45 -0.36
CA ALA A 23 -16.85 -6.24 -0.20
C ALA A 23 -17.17 -7.07 -1.45
N ALA A 24 -17.00 -6.50 -2.65
CA ALA A 24 -17.19 -7.23 -3.91
C ALA A 24 -16.18 -8.37 -4.05
N PHE A 25 -14.91 -8.13 -3.72
CA PHE A 25 -13.87 -9.15 -3.76
C PHE A 25 -14.17 -10.30 -2.80
N ARG A 26 -14.50 -10.02 -1.53
CA ARG A 26 -14.85 -11.04 -0.52
C ARG A 26 -16.03 -11.90 -0.98
N ASN A 27 -17.08 -11.24 -1.49
CA ASN A 27 -18.24 -11.95 -2.03
C ASN A 27 -17.90 -12.83 -3.24
N ALA A 28 -17.02 -12.39 -4.13
CA ALA A 28 -16.55 -13.19 -5.26
C ALA A 28 -15.68 -14.37 -4.80
N ALA A 29 -14.77 -14.16 -3.86
CA ALA A 29 -13.92 -15.21 -3.30
C ALA A 29 -14.74 -16.32 -2.63
N ARG A 30 -15.75 -15.94 -1.84
CA ARG A 30 -16.70 -16.91 -1.24
C ARG A 30 -17.42 -17.72 -2.31
N LYS A 31 -17.95 -17.07 -3.34
CA LYS A 31 -18.73 -17.75 -4.39
C LYS A 31 -17.91 -18.65 -5.30
N VAL A 32 -16.69 -18.23 -5.67
CA VAL A 32 -15.89 -18.90 -6.70
C VAL A 32 -14.89 -19.88 -6.11
N LYS A 33 -14.31 -19.56 -4.96
CA LYS A 33 -13.24 -20.35 -4.33
C LYS A 33 -13.64 -20.98 -3.00
N ASN A 34 -14.89 -20.77 -2.54
CA ASN A 34 -15.33 -21.16 -1.21
C ASN A 34 -14.39 -20.65 -0.09
N THR A 35 -13.80 -19.46 -0.30
CA THR A 35 -12.87 -18.85 0.64
C THR A 35 -13.61 -17.85 1.51
N GLU A 36 -13.52 -18.00 2.83
CA GLU A 36 -14.01 -17.03 3.80
C GLU A 36 -12.82 -16.37 4.49
N TYR A 37 -12.90 -15.04 4.60
CA TYR A 37 -11.84 -14.23 5.18
C TYR A 37 -12.29 -13.68 6.53
N THR A 38 -11.41 -13.78 7.52
CA THR A 38 -11.65 -13.24 8.86
C THR A 38 -11.59 -11.71 8.87
N GLY A 39 -12.16 -11.10 9.92
CA GLY A 39 -12.21 -9.64 10.09
C GLY A 39 -13.42 -8.98 9.42
N GLY A 40 -13.56 -7.68 9.63
CA GLY A 40 -14.64 -6.86 9.10
C GLY A 40 -14.44 -6.41 7.66
N ASP A 41 -15.40 -5.64 7.16
CA ASP A 41 -15.42 -5.13 5.78
C ASP A 41 -14.82 -3.73 5.64
N SER A 42 -14.27 -3.16 6.73
CA SER A 42 -13.66 -1.83 6.68
C SER A 42 -12.27 -1.93 6.04
N PRO A 43 -12.02 -1.22 4.92
CA PRO A 43 -10.70 -1.24 4.29
C PRO A 43 -9.68 -0.54 5.19
N SER A 44 -8.44 -1.04 5.18
CA SER A 44 -7.31 -0.32 5.78
C SER A 44 -7.06 1.00 5.07
N SER A 45 -6.38 1.93 5.75
CA SER A 45 -5.88 3.16 5.13
C SER A 45 -4.99 2.88 3.91
N GLY A 46 -4.25 1.76 3.92
CA GLY A 46 -3.42 1.34 2.80
C GLY A 46 -4.24 0.95 1.56
N LEU A 47 -5.35 0.21 1.74
CA LEU A 47 -6.25 -0.10 0.63
C LEU A 47 -6.99 1.13 0.11
N ILE A 48 -7.39 2.05 1.00
CA ILE A 48 -7.98 3.34 0.59
C ILE A 48 -6.97 4.14 -0.26
N ALA A 49 -5.71 4.21 0.17
CA ALA A 49 -4.66 4.89 -0.56
C ALA A 49 -4.40 4.25 -1.93
N LEU A 50 -4.35 2.91 -2.01
CA LEU A 50 -4.22 2.21 -3.30
C LEU A 50 -5.40 2.53 -4.23
N ASN A 51 -6.64 2.49 -3.73
CA ASN A 51 -7.82 2.84 -4.51
C ASN A 51 -7.78 4.29 -5.02
N TYR A 52 -7.28 5.22 -4.22
CA TYR A 52 -7.03 6.59 -4.65
C TYR A 52 -5.98 6.66 -5.75
N LEU A 53 -4.81 6.04 -5.55
CA LEU A 53 -3.70 6.05 -6.51
C LEU A 53 -4.10 5.44 -7.85
N LEU A 54 -4.94 4.41 -7.87
CA LEU A 54 -5.48 3.83 -9.10
C LEU A 54 -6.42 4.76 -9.89
N GLN A 55 -6.84 5.89 -9.32
CA GLN A 55 -7.63 6.89 -10.02
C GLN A 55 -6.77 8.02 -10.61
N VAL A 56 -5.57 8.25 -10.05
CA VAL A 56 -4.71 9.38 -10.41
C VAL A 56 -3.38 8.96 -11.04
N CYS A 57 -3.03 7.68 -11.00
CA CYS A 57 -1.82 7.11 -11.60
C CYS A 57 -2.17 6.03 -12.62
N ASP A 58 -1.39 5.95 -13.70
CA ASP A 58 -1.53 4.86 -14.68
C ASP A 58 -1.12 3.51 -14.10
N ARG A 59 -0.02 3.53 -13.33
CA ARG A 59 0.58 2.37 -12.69
C ARG A 59 0.95 2.69 -11.24
N VAL A 60 0.79 1.71 -10.35
CA VAL A 60 1.07 1.81 -8.92
C VAL A 60 1.95 0.64 -8.51
N ALA A 61 2.99 0.89 -7.73
CA ALA A 61 3.77 -0.14 -7.05
C ALA A 61 3.46 -0.08 -5.56
N VAL A 62 3.13 -1.23 -4.97
CA VAL A 62 2.69 -1.36 -3.58
C VAL A 62 3.78 -2.08 -2.79
N TYR A 63 4.21 -1.47 -1.70
CA TYR A 63 5.25 -1.97 -0.80
C TYR A 63 4.76 -1.95 0.64
N GLY A 64 5.21 -2.92 1.44
CA GLY A 64 4.99 -2.91 2.89
C GLY A 64 3.51 -3.01 3.32
N LEU A 65 2.62 -3.40 2.41
CA LEU A 65 1.27 -3.81 2.76
C LEU A 65 1.29 -5.30 3.07
N SER A 66 0.86 -5.68 4.28
CA SER A 66 0.80 -7.06 4.70
C SER A 66 -0.43 -7.75 4.12
N SER A 67 -0.28 -9.04 3.76
CA SER A 67 -1.38 -9.95 3.47
C SER A 67 -1.76 -10.83 4.64
N GLU A 68 -1.18 -10.56 5.81
CA GLU A 68 -1.28 -11.40 7.01
C GLU A 68 -1.81 -10.56 8.16
N ARG A 69 -2.59 -11.20 9.01
CA ARG A 69 -3.02 -10.60 10.25
C ARG A 69 -1.86 -10.62 11.24
N SER A 70 -1.33 -9.45 11.61
CA SER A 70 -0.21 -9.36 12.54
C SER A 70 -0.67 -9.43 14.01
N SER A 71 -1.44 -10.46 14.37
CA SER A 71 -2.05 -10.64 15.70
C SER A 71 -1.04 -10.96 16.82
N SER A 72 0.09 -11.57 16.47
CA SER A 72 1.24 -11.82 17.34
C SER A 72 2.50 -11.90 16.48
N ASP A 73 3.67 -11.70 17.10
CA ASP A 73 4.97 -11.81 16.41
C ASP A 73 5.24 -13.22 15.85
N GLU A 74 4.55 -14.24 16.38
CA GLU A 74 4.61 -15.63 15.90
C GLU A 74 3.65 -15.91 14.73
N SER A 75 2.56 -15.13 14.61
CA SER A 75 1.53 -15.30 13.57
C SER A 75 1.83 -14.54 12.28
N SER A 76 2.89 -13.73 12.26
CA SER A 76 3.23 -12.86 11.14
C SER A 76 4.64 -13.18 10.65
N THR A 77 4.79 -13.30 9.34
CA THR A 77 6.12 -13.46 8.72
C THR A 77 6.95 -12.17 8.76
N TRP A 78 6.34 -11.04 9.19
CA TRP A 78 6.98 -9.73 9.30
C TRP A 78 6.65 -9.03 10.63
N PRO A 79 7.55 -8.16 11.13
CA PRO A 79 7.18 -7.14 12.11
C PRO A 79 6.05 -6.26 11.57
N TYR A 80 5.12 -5.84 12.43
CA TYR A 80 3.97 -5.03 12.02
C TYR A 80 4.36 -3.70 11.37
N HIS A 81 5.39 -3.04 11.90
CA HIS A 81 6.00 -1.86 11.28
C HIS A 81 7.44 -2.14 10.86
N TYR A 82 7.88 -1.51 9.77
CA TYR A 82 9.27 -1.59 9.29
C TYR A 82 10.26 -0.76 10.13
N PHE A 83 9.76 0.14 10.98
CA PHE A 83 10.55 0.99 11.87
C PHE A 83 10.25 0.67 13.34
N ALA A 84 11.26 0.83 14.19
CA ALA A 84 11.13 0.72 15.63
C ALA A 84 11.41 2.08 16.28
N PHE A 85 10.53 2.54 17.16
CA PHE A 85 10.75 3.75 17.96
C PHE A 85 11.68 3.44 19.14
N LYS A 86 12.98 3.25 18.87
CA LYS A 86 13.98 2.97 19.91
C LYS A 86 14.10 4.09 20.95
N GLN A 87 13.74 5.32 20.58
CA GLN A 87 13.84 6.51 21.43
C GLN A 87 12.65 6.70 22.37
N PHE A 88 11.52 6.02 22.09
CA PHE A 88 10.30 6.14 22.89
C PHE A 88 9.71 4.74 23.18
N PRO A 89 10.38 3.94 24.03
CA PRO A 89 9.98 2.55 24.30
C PRO A 89 8.57 2.44 24.92
N MET A 90 8.06 3.49 25.60
CA MET A 90 6.69 3.50 26.13
C MET A 90 5.62 3.79 25.07
N LEU A 91 5.99 4.29 23.88
CA LEU A 91 5.09 4.49 22.74
C LEU A 91 5.09 3.25 21.83
N HIS A 92 5.17 2.04 22.40
CA HIS A 92 4.94 0.81 21.62
C HIS A 92 3.49 0.82 21.09
N LEU A 93 3.32 1.47 19.93
CA LEU A 93 2.13 1.51 19.10
C LEU A 93 1.77 0.13 18.54
N ASP A 94 2.65 -0.84 18.74
CA ASP A 94 2.47 -2.25 18.42
C ASP A 94 1.69 -2.97 19.53
N SER A 95 0.66 -2.38 20.12
CA SER A 95 -0.27 -3.20 20.91
C SER A 95 -0.98 -4.16 19.97
N VAL A 96 -1.18 -5.41 20.39
CA VAL A 96 -1.85 -6.45 19.58
C VAL A 96 -3.19 -5.94 19.01
N GLN A 97 -3.89 -5.08 19.75
CA GLN A 97 -5.15 -4.47 19.31
C GLN A 97 -4.98 -3.54 18.10
N LEU A 98 -3.84 -2.84 17.97
CA LEU A 98 -3.57 -1.90 16.88
C LEU A 98 -2.96 -2.59 15.64
N ARG A 99 -2.34 -3.77 15.80
CA ARG A 99 -1.71 -4.52 14.69
C ARG A 99 -2.69 -5.27 13.80
N ALA A 100 -3.80 -5.68 14.37
CA ALA A 100 -4.69 -6.67 13.78
C ALA A 100 -6.15 -6.41 14.16
N HIS A 101 -6.54 -5.12 14.13
CA HIS A 101 -7.86 -4.71 14.56
C HIS A 101 -8.94 -5.51 13.82
N PRO A 102 -9.91 -6.13 14.52
CA PRO A 102 -10.88 -7.05 13.90
C PRO A 102 -11.81 -6.39 12.88
N HIS A 103 -11.77 -5.07 12.70
CA HIS A 103 -12.57 -4.36 11.70
C HIS A 103 -11.98 -4.45 10.28
N HIS A 104 -10.69 -4.79 10.15
CA HIS A 104 -10.00 -4.94 8.87
C HIS A 104 -9.83 -6.41 8.52
N SER A 105 -9.79 -6.71 7.22
CA SER A 105 -9.54 -8.05 6.70
C SER A 105 -8.24 -8.05 5.90
N PHE A 106 -7.09 -8.05 6.61
CA PHE A 106 -5.76 -7.95 6.00
C PHE A 106 -5.48 -9.06 4.98
N GLU A 107 -5.95 -10.28 5.23
CA GLU A 107 -5.84 -11.39 4.28
C GLU A 107 -6.61 -11.12 2.99
N ALA A 108 -7.85 -10.64 3.11
CA ALA A 108 -8.67 -10.29 1.94
C ALA A 108 -8.05 -9.13 1.16
N GLU A 109 -7.51 -8.12 1.84
CA GLU A 109 -6.82 -6.99 1.21
C GLU A 109 -5.56 -7.45 0.48
N GLY A 110 -4.73 -8.28 1.12
CA GLY A 110 -3.53 -8.84 0.51
C GLY A 110 -3.83 -9.64 -0.75
N ASP A 111 -4.84 -10.51 -0.70
CA ASP A 111 -5.27 -11.30 -1.85
C ASP A 111 -5.91 -10.46 -2.96
N LEU A 112 -6.66 -9.43 -2.60
CA LEU A 112 -7.17 -8.45 -3.56
C LEU A 112 -6.00 -7.76 -4.28
N ILE A 113 -4.98 -7.30 -3.56
CA ILE A 113 -3.81 -6.65 -4.16
C ILE A 113 -3.04 -7.64 -5.04
N ARG A 114 -2.88 -8.90 -4.62
CA ARG A 114 -2.31 -9.98 -5.47
C ARG A 114 -3.13 -10.23 -6.72
N LEU A 115 -4.45 -10.14 -6.65
CA LEU A 115 -5.31 -10.27 -7.81
C LEU A 115 -5.15 -9.07 -8.75
N LEU A 116 -5.15 -7.86 -8.22
CA LEU A 116 -4.92 -6.63 -8.98
C LEU A 116 -3.55 -6.63 -9.66
N SER A 117 -2.53 -7.23 -9.03
CA SER A 117 -1.18 -7.31 -9.58
C SER A 117 -1.01 -8.31 -10.72
N LYS A 118 -2.01 -9.17 -10.98
CA LYS A 118 -2.09 -9.95 -12.23
C LYS A 118 -2.41 -9.07 -13.44
N GLY A 119 -2.98 -7.89 -13.20
CA GLY A 119 -3.16 -6.87 -14.22
C GLY A 119 -1.87 -6.12 -14.55
N LYS A 120 -1.96 -5.11 -15.43
CA LYS A 120 -0.81 -4.28 -15.83
C LYS A 120 -0.68 -2.96 -15.05
N ARG A 121 -1.60 -2.69 -14.12
CA ARG A 121 -1.68 -1.40 -13.40
C ARG A 121 -1.11 -1.46 -11.99
N VAL A 122 -1.09 -2.62 -11.34
CA VAL A 122 -0.56 -2.79 -9.98
C VAL A 122 0.64 -3.70 -10.02
N LYS A 123 1.70 -3.31 -9.32
CA LYS A 123 2.84 -4.18 -9.01
C LYS A 123 2.87 -4.36 -7.49
N TYR A 124 2.71 -5.60 -7.02
CA TYR A 124 2.75 -5.88 -5.59
C TYR A 124 4.14 -6.41 -5.20
N CYS A 125 4.82 -5.68 -4.33
CA CYS A 125 6.20 -5.92 -3.92
C CYS A 125 6.24 -6.41 -2.47
N THR A 126 6.06 -7.72 -2.29
CA THR A 126 5.80 -8.35 -0.98
C THR A 126 6.87 -9.33 -0.50
N ASP A 127 8.04 -9.40 -1.13
CA ASP A 127 8.99 -10.45 -0.75
C ASP A 127 9.69 -10.10 0.60
N PRO A 128 9.52 -10.95 1.65
CA PRO A 128 10.10 -10.81 3.00
C PRO A 128 11.60 -10.70 3.06
N MET A 129 12.27 -11.17 2.03
CA MET A 129 13.71 -11.27 1.99
C MET A 129 14.31 -10.42 0.88
N ILE A 130 13.62 -9.38 0.43
CA ILE A 130 14.23 -8.42 -0.48
C ILE A 130 15.16 -7.49 0.33
N PRO A 131 16.50 -7.68 0.30
CA PRO A 131 17.42 -6.67 0.85
C PRO A 131 17.11 -5.31 0.23
N ALA A 132 17.29 -4.22 0.98
CA ALA A 132 16.88 -2.87 0.58
C ALA A 132 17.30 -2.48 -0.87
N ASN A 133 18.43 -3.00 -1.34
CA ASN A 133 18.94 -2.83 -2.70
C ASN A 133 18.10 -3.51 -3.81
N LYS A 134 17.30 -4.51 -3.48
CA LYS A 134 16.36 -5.19 -4.38
C LYS A 134 14.92 -4.64 -4.23
N LEU A 135 14.56 -4.01 -3.09
CA LEU A 135 13.24 -3.37 -2.90
C LEU A 135 13.08 -2.20 -3.87
N ARG A 136 14.19 -1.46 -4.06
CA ARG A 136 14.32 -0.42 -5.10
C ARG A 136 14.10 -0.94 -6.52
N ARG A 137 14.18 -2.25 -6.77
CA ARG A 137 14.09 -2.86 -8.11
C ARG A 137 12.74 -3.54 -8.41
N CYS A 138 11.87 -3.75 -7.42
CA CYS A 138 10.59 -4.42 -7.66
C CYS A 138 9.56 -3.53 -8.38
N GLY A 139 9.64 -2.21 -8.16
CA GLY A 139 8.71 -1.23 -8.71
C GLY A 139 8.84 -1.07 -10.21
N TRP A 140 8.07 -0.14 -10.76
CA TRP A 140 8.17 0.23 -12.16
C TRP A 140 9.49 0.97 -12.38
N ALA A 141 10.52 0.24 -12.84
CA ALA A 141 11.72 0.87 -13.36
C ALA A 141 11.34 1.55 -14.68
N GLU A 142 11.18 2.87 -14.65
CA GLU A 142 11.35 3.66 -15.86
C GLU A 142 12.78 3.39 -16.35
N PRO A 143 13.03 3.10 -17.64
CA PRO A 143 14.35 3.39 -18.17
C PRO A 143 14.57 4.87 -17.91
N MET A 144 15.58 5.22 -17.11
CA MET A 144 15.98 6.62 -16.97
C MET A 144 16.23 7.12 -18.39
N SER A 145 15.28 7.88 -18.95
CA SER A 145 15.54 8.56 -20.21
C SER A 145 16.69 9.49 -19.88
N THR A 146 17.83 9.24 -20.52
CA THR A 146 18.92 10.19 -20.62
C THR A 146 18.43 11.35 -21.49
N SER A 147 17.45 12.10 -21.00
CA SER A 147 17.20 13.44 -21.52
C SER A 147 18.39 14.27 -21.07
N SER A 148 19.38 14.26 -21.95
CA SER A 148 20.46 15.21 -22.02
C SER A 148 19.90 16.58 -21.66
N PHE A 149 20.42 17.16 -20.58
CA PHE A 149 20.34 18.58 -20.33
C PHE A 149 20.97 19.26 -21.55
N GLY A 150 20.13 19.58 -22.53
CA GLY A 150 20.50 20.39 -23.68
C GLY A 150 20.91 21.75 -23.15
N SER A 151 22.23 21.97 -23.05
CA SER A 151 22.79 23.31 -22.84
C SER A 151 22.31 24.21 -23.98
N SER A 152 21.25 24.98 -23.73
CA SER A 152 20.86 26.06 -24.63
C SER A 152 21.91 27.14 -24.50
N LYS A 153 22.94 27.08 -25.37
CA LYS A 153 23.83 28.19 -25.64
C LYS A 153 22.97 29.35 -26.16
N ARG A 154 22.73 30.36 -25.32
CA ARG A 154 22.27 31.67 -25.79
C ARG A 154 23.30 32.19 -26.80
N LYS A 155 22.94 32.21 -28.08
CA LYS A 155 23.59 33.05 -29.08
C LYS A 155 23.18 34.50 -28.79
N GLY A 156 24.18 35.39 -28.82
CA GLY A 156 24.03 36.80 -28.48
C GLY A 156 23.09 37.57 -29.41
N ALA A 157 22.63 38.72 -28.90
CA ALA A 157 22.22 39.85 -29.71
C ALA A 157 23.24 40.96 -29.45
N ALA A 158 23.78 41.48 -30.54
CA ALA A 158 24.63 42.66 -30.60
C ALA A 158 23.83 43.94 -30.33
#